data_AF-U7GH46-F1
#
_entry.id   AF-U7GH46-F1
#
_cell.length_a   1.000
_cell.length_b   1.000
_cell.length_c   1.000
_cell.angle_alpha   90.00
_cell.angle_beta   90.00
_cell.angle_gamma   90.00
#
_symmetry.space_group_name_H-M   'P 1'
#
loop_
_entity.id
_entity.type
_entity.pdbx_description
1 polymer ?
#
loop_
_entity_poly.entity_id
_entity_poly.type
_entity_poly.pdbx_seq_one_letter_code
_entity_poly.pdbx_strand_id
1 'polypeptide(L)'
;DAPVLDAINATDPITGTAEPGSTVTVTFPDGSTADVVAGPDGSWTVDNPGLNDGDAVTATATDPAGNTSGPATVTVDGLAPAITIDDVLTNDNTPALT
;
A
#
# COMPACT_ATOMS: atom_id res chain seq x y z
N ASP A 1 -9.19 11.42 14.88
CA ASP A 1 -7.91 11.71 14.16
C ASP A 1 -8.01 11.20 12.71
N ALA A 2 -7.16 11.65 11.78
CA ALA A 2 -7.07 11.01 10.46
C ALA A 2 -6.43 9.62 10.60
N PRO A 3 -6.91 8.60 9.86
CA PRO A 3 -6.27 7.29 9.89
C PRO A 3 -4.89 7.36 9.22
N VAL A 4 -4.01 6.42 9.56
CA VAL A 4 -2.76 6.17 8.85
C VAL A 4 -2.91 4.90 8.03
N LEU A 5 -2.49 4.95 6.78
CA LEU A 5 -2.35 3.80 5.89
C LEU A 5 -0.89 3.38 5.86
N ASP A 6 -0.62 2.09 6.02
CA ASP A 6 0.70 1.54 5.78
C ASP A 6 0.98 1.43 4.26
N ALA A 7 2.21 1.10 3.89
CA ALA A 7 2.57 0.90 2.49
C ALA A 7 1.75 -0.25 1.87
N ILE A 8 1.14 0.00 0.70
CA ILE A 8 0.26 -0.95 0.02
C ILE A 8 0.99 -1.54 -1.19
N ASN A 9 0.87 -2.85 -1.36
CA ASN A 9 1.30 -3.56 -2.55
C ASN A 9 0.10 -4.19 -3.29
N ALA A 10 0.37 -4.92 -4.37
CA ALA A 10 -0.67 -5.43 -5.26
C ALA A 10 -1.60 -6.48 -4.62
N THR A 11 -1.14 -7.23 -3.60
CA THR A 11 -1.82 -8.46 -3.16
C THR A 11 -2.02 -8.60 -1.66
N ASP A 12 -1.14 -8.03 -0.84
CA ASP A 12 -1.24 -8.17 0.61
C ASP A 12 -2.40 -7.33 1.17
N PRO A 13 -2.99 -7.75 2.31
CA PRO A 13 -4.04 -6.98 2.98
C PRO A 13 -3.62 -5.54 3.24
N ILE A 14 -4.57 -4.63 3.12
CA ILE A 14 -4.37 -3.22 3.46
C ILE A 14 -4.42 -3.10 4.98
N THR A 15 -3.43 -2.43 5.53
CA THR A 15 -3.24 -2.25 6.97
C THR A 15 -3.06 -0.80 7.31
N GLY A 16 -3.32 -0.47 8.57
CA GLY A 16 -3.10 0.87 9.07
C GLY A 16 -3.49 1.02 10.53
N THR A 17 -3.54 2.27 10.96
CA THR A 17 -3.98 2.65 12.30
C THR A 17 -5.03 3.75 12.26
N ALA A 18 -5.89 3.80 13.27
CA ALA A 18 -6.84 4.87 13.49
C ALA A 18 -7.14 4.99 14.99
N GLU A 19 -7.98 5.96 15.36
CA GLU A 19 -8.45 6.08 16.73
C GLU A 19 -9.18 4.80 17.17
N PRO A 20 -8.82 4.16 18.31
CA PRO A 20 -9.43 2.91 18.74
C PRO A 20 -10.96 2.97 18.79
N GLY A 21 -11.62 1.97 18.21
CA GLY A 21 -13.08 1.89 18.13
C GLY A 21 -13.73 2.81 17.09
N SER A 22 -12.96 3.62 16.35
CA SER A 22 -13.48 4.33 15.18
C SER A 22 -13.71 3.38 14.00
N THR A 23 -14.67 3.73 13.13
CA THR A 23 -14.89 3.03 11.86
C THR A 23 -14.02 3.67 10.79
N VAL A 24 -13.13 2.90 10.20
CA VAL A 24 -12.32 3.27 9.04
C VAL A 24 -13.06 2.85 7.77
N THR A 25 -13.33 3.81 6.90
CA THR A 25 -13.84 3.58 5.55
C THR A 25 -12.68 3.71 4.57
N VAL A 26 -12.36 2.62 3.90
CA VAL A 26 -11.34 2.54 2.84
C VAL A 26 -12.04 2.62 1.49
N THR A 27 -11.61 3.53 0.64
CA THR A 27 -12.10 3.76 -0.73
C THR A 27 -11.03 3.34 -1.73
N PHE A 28 -11.41 2.43 -2.64
CA PHE A 28 -10.55 1.88 -3.68
C PHE A 28 -10.59 2.71 -4.98
N PRO A 29 -9.66 2.49 -5.93
CA PRO A 29 -9.58 3.26 -7.17
C PRO A 29 -10.84 3.17 -8.05
N ASP A 30 -11.57 2.06 -7.98
CA ASP A 30 -12.83 1.86 -8.72
C ASP A 30 -14.05 2.53 -8.05
N GLY A 31 -13.84 3.17 -6.89
CA GLY A 31 -14.87 3.82 -6.09
C GLY A 31 -15.63 2.89 -5.14
N SER A 32 -15.32 1.59 -5.12
CA SER A 32 -15.84 0.68 -4.09
C SER A 32 -15.24 1.01 -2.73
N THR A 33 -15.92 0.58 -1.66
CA THR A 33 -15.51 0.85 -0.29
C THR A 33 -15.55 -0.39 0.59
N ALA A 34 -14.70 -0.40 1.61
CA ALA A 34 -14.71 -1.37 2.70
C ALA A 34 -14.66 -0.65 4.04
N ASP A 35 -15.47 -1.13 4.99
CA ASP A 35 -15.52 -0.59 6.35
C ASP A 35 -14.90 -1.58 7.35
N VAL A 36 -14.08 -1.07 8.26
CA VAL A 36 -13.49 -1.85 9.35
C VAL A 36 -13.44 -1.02 10.63
N VAL A 37 -13.67 -1.66 11.79
CA VAL A 37 -13.50 -0.99 13.08
C VAL A 37 -12.06 -1.14 13.55
N ALA A 38 -11.43 -0.03 13.93
CA ALA A 38 -10.11 -0.04 14.53
C ALA A 38 -10.13 -0.75 15.89
N GLY A 39 -9.20 -1.67 16.09
CA GLY A 39 -9.08 -2.45 17.32
C GLY A 39 -8.74 -1.58 18.55
N PRO A 40 -8.69 -2.19 19.74
CA PRO A 40 -8.36 -1.47 20.99
C PRO A 40 -6.97 -0.82 20.99
N ASP A 41 -6.06 -1.33 20.16
CA ASP A 41 -4.72 -0.80 19.94
C ASP A 41 -4.65 0.16 18.74
N GLY A 42 -5.78 0.42 18.08
CA GLY A 42 -5.91 1.28 16.91
C GLY A 42 -5.60 0.57 15.59
N SER A 43 -5.16 -0.70 15.60
CA SER A 43 -4.85 -1.44 14.38
C SER A 43 -6.10 -1.88 13.62
N TRP A 44 -6.01 -1.95 12.31
CA TRP A 44 -7.09 -2.48 11.46
C TRP A 44 -6.51 -3.12 10.19
N THR A 45 -7.31 -4.00 9.57
CA THR A 45 -6.94 -4.62 8.30
C THR A 45 -8.17 -4.82 7.41
N VAL A 46 -7.98 -4.71 6.10
CA VAL A 46 -9.01 -4.93 5.07
C VAL A 46 -8.42 -5.79 3.95
N ASP A 47 -9.22 -6.69 3.39
CA ASP A 47 -8.82 -7.50 2.24
C ASP A 47 -8.51 -6.62 1.03
N ASN A 48 -7.42 -6.93 0.33
CA ASN A 48 -7.03 -6.25 -0.89
C ASN A 48 -7.79 -6.84 -2.09
N PRO A 49 -8.55 -6.04 -2.86
CA PRO A 49 -9.34 -6.53 -4.00
C PRO A 49 -8.49 -6.91 -5.23
N GLY A 50 -7.16 -6.71 -5.16
CA GLY A 50 -6.23 -6.81 -6.28
C GLY A 50 -5.99 -5.42 -6.87
N LEU A 51 -4.93 -4.78 -6.40
CA LEU A 51 -4.53 -3.43 -6.83
C LEU A 51 -3.35 -3.47 -7.78
N ASN A 52 -3.22 -2.45 -8.62
CA ASN A 52 -2.12 -2.28 -9.56
C ASN A 52 -1.16 -1.19 -9.09
N ASP A 53 0.06 -1.22 -9.60
CA ASP A 53 1.01 -0.13 -9.40
C ASP A 53 0.43 1.22 -9.85
N GLY A 54 0.57 2.24 -9.02
CA GLY A 54 0.00 3.58 -9.27
C GLY A 54 -1.46 3.76 -8.85
N ASP A 55 -2.15 2.70 -8.42
CA ASP A 55 -3.51 2.83 -7.85
C ASP A 55 -3.50 3.65 -6.56
N ALA A 56 -4.53 4.47 -6.34
CA ALA A 56 -4.66 5.29 -5.16
C ALA A 56 -5.76 4.75 -4.23
N VAL A 57 -5.40 4.49 -2.97
CA VAL A 57 -6.33 4.08 -1.92
C VAL A 57 -6.47 5.22 -0.92
N THR A 58 -7.69 5.53 -0.52
CA THR A 58 -7.99 6.59 0.45
C THR A 58 -8.72 6.02 1.67
N ALA A 59 -8.39 6.48 2.88
CA ALA A 59 -9.07 6.09 4.10
C ALA A 59 -9.54 7.32 4.91
N THR A 60 -10.72 7.22 5.51
CA THR A 60 -11.25 8.18 6.50
C THR A 60 -11.73 7.43 7.73
N ALA A 61 -11.63 8.05 8.90
CA ALA A 61 -12.12 7.47 10.16
C ALA A 61 -13.32 8.27 10.70
N THR A 62 -14.33 7.57 11.21
CA THR A 62 -15.47 8.16 11.92
C THR A 62 -15.50 7.64 13.35
N ASP A 63 -15.44 8.55 14.32
CA ASP A 63 -15.47 8.19 15.74
C ASP A 63 -16.87 7.70 16.18
N PRO A 64 -17.00 7.06 17.36
CA PRO A 64 -18.30 6.62 17.89
C PRO A 64 -19.30 7.77 18.16
N ALA A 65 -18.83 9.02 18.21
CA ALA A 65 -19.68 10.20 18.35
C ALA A 65 -20.18 10.74 16.99
N GLY A 66 -19.73 10.17 15.87
CA GLY A 66 -20.12 10.52 14.51
C GLY A 66 -19.28 11.61 13.84
N ASN A 67 -18.12 11.98 14.39
CA ASN A 67 -17.22 12.93 13.75
C ASN A 67 -16.30 12.21 12.77
N THR A 68 -16.24 12.69 11.53
CA THR A 68 -15.36 12.15 10.47
C THR A 68 -14.07 12.95 10.36
N SER A 69 -12.96 12.25 10.14
CA SER A 69 -11.63 12.82 9.95
C SER A 69 -11.40 13.40 8.55
N GLY A 70 -10.24 14.03 8.35
CA GLY A 70 -9.69 14.21 7.01
C GLY A 70 -9.24 12.87 6.38
N PRO A 71 -9.05 12.83 5.05
CA PRO A 71 -8.60 11.62 4.36
C PRO A 71 -7.08 11.41 4.50
N ALA A 72 -6.67 10.14 4.49
CA ALA A 72 -5.31 9.72 4.21
C ALA A 72 -5.27 8.95 2.88
N THR A 73 -4.25 9.19 2.06
CA THR A 73 -4.13 8.55 0.74
C THR A 73 -2.74 7.95 0.58
N VAL A 74 -2.70 6.71 0.08
CA VAL A 74 -1.47 6.01 -0.30
C VAL A 74 -1.60 5.54 -1.74
N THR A 75 -0.53 5.71 -2.51
CA THR A 75 -0.40 5.15 -3.85
C THR A 75 0.33 3.82 -3.76
N VAL A 76 -0.21 2.80 -4.43
CA VAL A 76 0.38 1.46 -4.48
C VAL A 76 1.71 1.52 -5.22
N ASP A 77 2.75 1.02 -4.57
CA ASP A 77 4.09 0.84 -5.14
C ASP A 77 4.39 -0.66 -5.16
N GLY A 78 4.07 -1.28 -6.30
CA GLY A 78 4.18 -2.72 -6.51
C GLY A 78 5.30 -3.13 -7.46
N LEU A 79 5.93 -2.17 -8.15
CA LEU A 79 6.98 -2.45 -9.12
C LEU A 79 8.35 -2.54 -8.45
N ALA A 80 8.89 -3.76 -8.40
CA ALA A 80 10.30 -3.95 -8.08
C ALA A 80 11.18 -3.22 -9.12
N PRO A 81 12.33 -2.65 -8.71
CA PRO A 81 13.24 -1.98 -9.63
C PRO A 81 13.74 -2.95 -10.72
N ALA A 82 13.64 -2.55 -11.99
CA ALA A 82 14.19 -3.31 -13.10
C ALA A 82 15.71 -3.08 -13.19
N ILE A 83 16.49 -4.17 -13.10
CA ILE A 83 17.94 -4.14 -13.34
C ILE A 83 18.21 -4.69 -14.75
N THR A 84 18.72 -3.83 -15.63
CA THR A 84 19.25 -4.25 -16.93
C THR A 84 20.75 -4.50 -16.80
N ILE A 85 21.19 -5.75 -16.94
CA ILE A 85 22.60 -6.07 -17.17
C ILE A 85 22.83 -5.95 -18.67
N ASP A 86 23.64 -4.96 -19.08
CA ASP A 86 24.24 -4.99 -20.41
C ASP A 86 25.39 -6.01 -20.34
N ASP A 87 25.13 -7.22 -20.86
CA ASP A 87 26.17 -8.24 -21.00
C ASP A 87 27.13 -7.76 -22.09
N VAL A 88 28.07 -6.91 -21.70
CA VAL A 88 29.20 -6.57 -22.55
C VAL A 88 29.95 -7.88 -22.73
N LEU A 89 29.76 -8.53 -23.88
CA LEU A 89 30.67 -9.53 -24.41
C LEU A 89 32.04 -8.86 -24.54
N THR A 90 32.80 -8.82 -23.45
CA THR A 90 34.21 -8.52 -23.49
C THR A 90 34.79 -9.68 -24.27
N ASN A 91 35.07 -9.45 -25.54
CA ASN A 91 35.86 -10.33 -26.40
C ASN A 91 37.28 -10.43 -25.81
N ASP A 92 37.35 -11.11 -24.68
CA ASP A 92 38.57 -11.36 -23.94
C ASP A 92 39.43 -12.30 -24.77
N ASN A 93 40.34 -11.69 -25.52
CA ASN A 93 41.34 -12.35 -26.32
C ASN A 93 42.64 -12.56 -25.53
N THR A 94 42.60 -12.68 -24.20
CA THR A 94 43.81 -12.92 -23.38
C THR A 94 44.59 -14.10 -23.98
N PRO A 95 45.78 -13.86 -24.56
CA PRO A 95 46.56 -14.93 -25.15
C PRO A 95 47.13 -15.80 -24.04
N ALA A 96 47.18 -17.12 -24.25
CA ALA A 96 47.92 -18.00 -23.35
C ALA A 96 49.43 -17.68 -23.43
N LEU A 97 50.09 -17.55 -22.28
CA LEU A 97 51.56 -17.50 -22.19
C LEU A 97 52.13 -18.86 -22.62
N THR A 98 52.98 -18.86 -23.64
CA THR A 98 53.81 -20.00 -24.08
C THR A 98 55.18 -19.97 -23.45
#